data_AF-A0A1J8R3C2-F1
#
_entry.id   AF-A0A1J8R3C2-F1
#
_cell.length_a   1.000
_cell.length_b   1.000
_cell.length_c   1.000
_cell.angle_alpha   90.00
_cell.angle_beta   90.00
_cell.angle_gamma   90.00
#
_symmetry.space_group_name_H-M   'P 1'
#
loop_
_entity.id
_entity.type
_entity.pdbx_description
1 polymer ?
#
loop_
_entity_poly.entity_id
_entity_poly.type
_entity_poly.pdbx_seq_one_letter_code
_entity_poly.pdbx_strand_id
1 'polypeptide(L)'
;MFETPAITTDGLMEALESNASNASPSIRLIRRNDYLPSSISHHYHNFVVRQAQIVRRTKTMDTTSAVATASNATTHDHIQALTDFHTRLESVRRIPSLLLRPLSGSSLSHAPEFHSPFDTADHDFAATFHTTPVQDFRTLKSIAEALCSEKVQEALKFARESEDADKSDLDLSLQRDSGKQRKQPLSPVGSPQPYIPPPPRTSSSFPPAEDEPPSLRAEGLVEYIREFNKGGFGDSKLPGSPHTDESFQPKCRLYMWSRTRPPQFDQAMNGSRPNLPSPVVLRFTIEDVLTAYVSLVFDRFEDPLLVESVTVFGPREMKLPHMQSDYVAFQALSQHVAKMVQSHPQVPLQTLIHLLLRTSAFGGGSCASSWATMDF
;
A
#
# COMPACT_ATOMS: atom_id res chain seq x y z
N MET A 1 -17.71 -63.07 -17.53
CA MET A 1 -17.31 -64.11 -18.49
C MET A 1 -17.71 -63.65 -19.87
N PHE A 2 -16.78 -63.02 -20.59
CA PHE A 2 -16.81 -62.91 -22.04
C PHE A 2 -15.35 -62.93 -22.49
N GLU A 3 -15.09 -63.82 -23.45
CA GLU A 3 -13.80 -64.28 -23.91
C GLU A 3 -13.08 -63.22 -24.76
N THR A 4 -11.75 -63.25 -24.64
CA THR A 4 -10.79 -62.66 -25.58
C THR A 4 -10.87 -63.32 -26.95
N PRO A 5 -10.34 -62.64 -27.99
CA PRO A 5 -9.24 -63.30 -28.68
C PRO A 5 -8.03 -62.39 -28.89
N ALA A 6 -6.86 -63.03 -28.76
CA ALA A 6 -5.55 -62.51 -29.13
C ALA A 6 -5.31 -62.73 -30.63
N ILE A 7 -4.66 -61.77 -31.30
CA ILE A 7 -3.86 -62.01 -32.49
C ILE A 7 -2.55 -61.24 -32.36
N THR A 8 -1.46 -61.98 -32.54
CA THR A 8 -0.05 -61.60 -32.48
C THR A 8 0.53 -61.56 -33.90
N THR A 9 1.75 -61.05 -34.02
CA THR A 9 2.73 -61.10 -35.14
C THR A 9 2.65 -59.91 -36.12
N ASP A 10 3.58 -58.95 -36.04
CA ASP A 10 5.02 -58.95 -36.34
C ASP A 10 5.31 -58.64 -37.82
N GLY A 11 6.19 -57.66 -38.04
CA GLY A 11 7.22 -57.81 -39.05
C GLY A 11 7.22 -56.85 -40.24
N LEU A 12 8.12 -55.87 -40.13
CA LEU A 12 9.15 -55.51 -41.13
C LEU A 12 8.89 -54.48 -42.25
N MET A 13 9.82 -53.50 -42.22
CA MET A 13 10.47 -52.78 -43.32
C MET A 13 9.66 -51.75 -44.10
N GLU A 14 10.22 -50.68 -44.64
CA GLU A 14 11.44 -49.89 -44.45
C GLU A 14 11.28 -48.76 -45.50
N ALA A 15 11.86 -47.59 -45.22
CA ALA A 15 12.43 -46.67 -46.20
C ALA A 15 11.56 -45.53 -46.84
N LEU A 16 12.20 -44.35 -46.80
CA LEU A 16 12.11 -43.18 -47.68
C LEU A 16 10.86 -42.28 -47.50
N GLU A 17 10.92 -40.95 -47.47
CA GLU A 17 11.99 -39.98 -47.72
C GLU A 17 11.46 -38.59 -47.30
N SER A 18 12.38 -37.71 -46.91
CA SER A 18 12.34 -36.24 -47.02
C SER A 18 11.00 -35.49 -46.86
N ASN A 19 10.90 -34.66 -45.82
CA ASN A 19 10.58 -33.25 -46.04
C ASN A 19 11.01 -32.38 -44.86
N ALA A 20 12.15 -31.71 -45.06
CA ALA A 20 12.56 -30.56 -44.28
C ALA A 20 11.91 -29.31 -44.90
N SER A 21 11.13 -28.55 -44.13
CA SER A 21 10.84 -27.15 -44.41
C SER A 21 10.27 -26.44 -43.17
N ASN A 22 11.09 -25.54 -42.63
CA ASN A 22 10.70 -24.29 -41.97
C ASN A 22 9.78 -24.35 -40.74
N ALA A 23 10.41 -24.51 -39.57
CA ALA A 23 9.86 -24.01 -38.31
C ALA A 23 10.81 -22.95 -37.72
N SER A 24 10.42 -21.68 -37.80
CA SER A 24 11.06 -20.58 -37.09
C SER A 24 10.97 -20.78 -35.57
N PRO A 25 12.01 -20.46 -34.78
CA PRO A 25 11.93 -20.55 -33.34
C PRO A 25 11.06 -19.41 -32.81
N SER A 26 9.81 -19.73 -32.49
CA SER A 26 8.94 -18.84 -31.73
C SER A 26 9.47 -18.75 -30.30
N ILE A 27 10.22 -17.69 -30.01
CA ILE A 27 10.67 -17.33 -28.67
C ILE A 27 9.42 -17.04 -27.83
N ARG A 28 8.95 -18.05 -27.08
CA ARG A 28 7.99 -17.87 -26.00
C ARG A 28 8.68 -17.10 -24.88
N LEU A 29 8.56 -15.78 -24.92
CA LEU A 29 8.80 -14.91 -23.77
C LEU A 29 7.83 -15.33 -22.65
N ILE A 30 8.38 -16.05 -21.66
CA ILE A 30 7.72 -16.32 -20.39
C ILE A 30 7.54 -14.96 -19.70
N ARG A 31 6.33 -14.39 -19.79
CA ARG A 31 5.88 -13.30 -18.90
C ARG A 31 5.75 -13.88 -17.48
N ARG A 32 6.82 -13.85 -16.70
CA ARG A 32 6.73 -13.85 -15.23
C ARG A 32 6.57 -12.40 -14.78
N ASN A 33 5.32 -12.00 -14.57
CA ASN A 33 4.98 -10.81 -13.78
C ASN A 33 4.85 -11.25 -12.33
N ASP A 34 5.99 -11.43 -11.66
CA ASP A 34 6.02 -11.51 -10.20
C ASP A 34 6.20 -10.09 -9.69
N TYR A 35 5.12 -9.52 -9.13
CA TYR A 35 5.15 -8.25 -8.42
C TYR A 35 6.07 -8.39 -7.20
N LEU A 36 7.21 -7.71 -7.23
CA LEU A 36 8.06 -7.56 -6.05
C LEU A 36 7.34 -6.66 -5.03
N PRO A 37 7.22 -7.07 -3.75
CA PRO A 37 6.57 -6.27 -2.72
C PRO A 37 7.45 -5.06 -2.34
N SER A 38 6.80 -3.93 -2.08
CA SER A 38 7.41 -2.64 -1.70
C SER A 38 8.20 -2.66 -0.38
N SER A 39 8.29 -3.81 0.29
CA SER A 39 9.01 -4.04 1.56
C SER A 39 10.54 -4.03 1.41
N ILE A 40 11.08 -4.29 0.20
CA ILE A 40 12.53 -4.40 -0.05
C ILE A 40 13.27 -3.07 0.21
N SER A 41 12.59 -1.93 -0.01
CA SER A 41 13.21 -0.59 0.05
C SER A 41 13.64 -0.17 1.46
N HIS A 42 12.90 -0.61 2.50
CA HIS A 42 13.19 -0.26 3.91
C HIS A 42 14.22 -1.19 4.55
N HIS A 43 14.26 -2.47 4.15
CA HIS A 43 15.29 -3.41 4.59
C HIS A 43 16.68 -3.07 4.04
N TYR A 44 16.77 -2.59 2.79
CA TYR A 44 18.05 -2.21 2.18
C TYR A 44 18.78 -1.06 2.88
N HIS A 45 18.06 -0.01 3.28
CA HIS A 45 18.71 1.16 3.90
C HIS A 45 19.30 0.82 5.27
N ASN A 46 18.59 0.02 6.08
CA ASN A 46 19.08 -0.44 7.38
C ASN A 46 20.26 -1.42 7.24
N PHE A 47 20.25 -2.26 6.20
CA PHE A 47 21.34 -3.18 5.90
C PHE A 47 22.65 -2.44 5.56
N VAL A 48 22.60 -1.43 4.68
CA VAL A 48 23.79 -0.66 4.28
C VAL A 48 24.40 0.11 5.46
N VAL A 49 23.56 0.72 6.31
CA VAL A 49 24.02 1.41 7.53
C VAL A 49 24.68 0.44 8.53
N ARG A 50 24.20 -0.80 8.62
CA ARG A 50 24.74 -1.84 9.51
C ARG A 50 26.08 -2.38 9.03
N GLN A 51 26.24 -2.63 7.73
CA GLN A 51 27.52 -3.06 7.16
C GLN A 51 28.61 -2.00 7.38
N ALA A 52 28.26 -0.71 7.25
CA ALA A 52 29.18 0.38 7.57
C ALA A 52 29.60 0.43 9.06
N GLN A 53 28.78 -0.07 9.98
CA GLN A 53 29.11 -0.16 11.41
C GLN A 53 29.93 -1.41 11.77
N ILE A 54 29.70 -2.54 11.12
CA ILE A 54 30.46 -3.78 11.32
C ILE A 54 31.91 -3.61 10.87
N VAL A 55 32.14 -2.99 9.70
CA VAL A 55 33.48 -2.67 9.18
C VAL A 55 34.28 -1.76 10.13
N ARG A 56 33.61 -0.91 10.92
CA ARG A 56 34.28 -0.07 11.93
C ARG A 56 34.69 -0.85 13.18
N ARG A 57 34.03 -1.97 13.50
CA ARG A 57 34.33 -2.78 14.69
C ARG A 57 35.42 -3.84 14.45
N THR A 58 35.55 -4.35 13.22
CA THR A 58 36.57 -5.36 12.88
C THR A 58 38.01 -4.82 12.81
N LYS A 59 38.22 -3.51 13.00
CA LYS A 59 39.55 -2.88 13.00
C LYS A 59 40.37 -3.09 14.29
N THR A 60 39.91 -3.90 15.26
CA THR A 60 40.53 -3.94 16.60
C THR A 60 40.89 -5.32 17.16
N MET A 61 40.99 -6.38 16.35
CA MET A 61 41.59 -7.63 16.84
C MET A 61 42.62 -8.22 15.87
N ASP A 62 43.84 -8.33 16.41
CA ASP A 62 45.06 -8.73 15.74
C ASP A 62 45.17 -10.24 15.50
N THR A 63 45.78 -10.55 14.36
CA THR A 63 46.72 -11.66 14.12
C THR A 63 46.19 -13.09 14.24
N THR A 64 45.55 -13.58 13.18
CA THR A 64 45.90 -14.90 12.60
C THR A 64 45.49 -15.04 11.13
N SER A 65 46.47 -15.44 10.31
CA SER A 65 46.36 -16.11 9.01
C SER A 65 46.05 -15.27 7.75
N ALA A 66 47.02 -15.29 6.82
CA ALA A 66 47.01 -14.66 5.50
C ALA A 66 45.89 -15.16 4.54
N VAL A 67 45.05 -16.10 4.96
CA VAL A 67 43.82 -16.50 4.25
C VAL A 67 42.67 -15.51 4.53
N ALA A 68 42.66 -14.84 5.69
CA ALA A 68 41.64 -13.87 6.05
C ALA A 68 41.77 -12.53 5.29
N THR A 69 42.96 -12.20 4.76
CA THR A 69 43.16 -10.96 4.01
C THR A 69 42.49 -10.98 2.65
N ALA A 70 42.42 -12.15 1.99
CA ALA A 70 41.74 -12.31 0.70
C ALA A 70 40.21 -12.21 0.84
N SER A 71 39.62 -12.81 1.89
CA SER A 71 38.18 -12.71 2.17
C SER A 71 37.74 -11.30 2.60
N ASN A 72 38.63 -10.56 3.26
CA ASN A 72 38.33 -9.19 3.69
C ASN A 72 38.35 -8.21 2.49
N ALA A 73 39.23 -8.42 1.52
CA ALA A 73 39.25 -7.62 0.29
C ALA A 73 37.97 -7.80 -0.54
N THR A 74 37.51 -9.04 -0.73
CA THR A 74 36.27 -9.32 -1.46
C THR A 74 35.03 -8.77 -0.76
N THR A 75 34.99 -8.84 0.58
CA THR A 75 33.90 -8.26 1.37
C THR A 75 33.84 -6.73 1.21
N HIS A 76 34.99 -6.06 1.22
CA HIS A 76 35.05 -4.61 1.01
C HIS A 76 34.56 -4.22 -0.38
N ASP A 77 34.93 -4.98 -1.42
CA ASP A 77 34.47 -4.75 -2.79
C ASP A 77 32.95 -4.91 -2.92
N HIS A 78 32.36 -5.92 -2.26
CA HIS A 78 30.90 -6.11 -2.22
C HIS A 78 30.19 -4.93 -1.52
N ILE A 79 30.71 -4.46 -0.38
CA ILE A 79 30.14 -3.31 0.34
C ILE A 79 30.21 -2.05 -0.52
N GLN A 80 31.32 -1.83 -1.22
CA GLN A 80 31.47 -0.69 -2.12
C GLN A 80 30.47 -0.78 -3.28
N ALA A 81 30.32 -1.94 -3.92
CA ALA A 81 29.36 -2.15 -5.00
C ALA A 81 27.91 -1.86 -4.58
N LEU A 82 27.50 -2.30 -3.38
CA LEU A 82 26.17 -2.03 -2.84
C LEU A 82 25.97 -0.56 -2.46
N THR A 83 27.01 0.10 -1.96
CA THR A 83 26.99 1.53 -1.62
C THR A 83 26.85 2.38 -2.89
N ASP A 84 27.63 2.07 -3.93
CA ASP A 84 27.55 2.74 -5.22
C ASP A 84 26.19 2.51 -5.89
N PHE A 85 25.62 1.32 -5.76
CA PHE A 85 24.28 1.05 -6.26
C PHE A 85 23.21 1.84 -5.47
N HIS A 86 23.32 1.92 -4.15
CA HIS A 86 22.38 2.68 -3.32
C HIS A 86 22.40 4.18 -3.65
N THR A 87 23.58 4.78 -3.80
CA THR A 87 23.69 6.21 -4.18
C THR A 87 23.07 6.49 -5.55
N ARG A 88 23.19 5.55 -6.51
CA ARG A 88 22.49 5.64 -7.80
C ARG A 88 20.97 5.50 -7.63
N LEU A 89 20.49 4.61 -6.78
CA LEU A 89 19.06 4.41 -6.52
C LEU A 89 18.42 5.66 -5.86
N GLU A 90 19.13 6.33 -4.96
CA GLU A 90 18.69 7.60 -4.36
C GLU A 90 18.47 8.70 -5.42
N SER A 91 19.24 8.70 -6.51
CA SER A 91 19.02 9.64 -7.61
C SER A 91 17.67 9.43 -8.32
N VAL A 92 17.17 8.19 -8.36
CA VAL A 92 15.86 7.84 -8.94
C VAL A 92 14.70 8.19 -8.03
N ARG A 93 14.90 8.16 -6.70
CA ARG A 93 13.84 8.56 -5.74
C ARG A 93 13.43 10.03 -5.90
N ARG A 94 14.24 10.84 -6.59
CA ARG A 94 13.92 12.23 -6.96
C ARG A 94 13.06 12.33 -8.21
N ILE A 95 12.90 11.26 -8.99
CA ILE A 95 12.02 11.24 -10.16
C ILE A 95 10.57 11.23 -9.66
N PRO A 96 9.73 12.20 -10.05
CA PRO A 96 8.32 12.23 -9.67
C PRO A 96 7.63 10.91 -10.02
N SER A 97 6.96 10.31 -9.05
CA SER A 97 6.25 9.01 -9.20
C SER A 97 5.20 9.01 -10.31
N LEU A 98 4.77 10.19 -10.76
CA LEU A 98 3.89 10.41 -11.91
C LEU A 98 4.47 9.87 -13.23
N LEU A 99 5.80 9.89 -13.41
CA LEU A 99 6.47 9.37 -14.62
C LEU A 99 6.62 7.84 -14.61
N LEU A 100 6.58 7.23 -13.43
CA LEU A 100 6.72 5.78 -13.25
C LEU A 100 5.39 5.04 -13.32
N ARG A 101 4.27 5.76 -13.45
CA ARG A 101 2.95 5.14 -13.57
C ARG A 101 2.79 4.62 -15.00
N PRO A 102 2.76 3.28 -15.22
CA PRO A 102 2.41 2.76 -16.53
C PRO A 102 1.01 3.28 -16.88
N LEU A 103 0.84 3.80 -18.12
CA LEU A 103 -0.49 4.07 -18.69
C LEU A 103 -1.19 2.73 -18.90
N SER A 104 -1.60 2.10 -17.81
CA SER A 104 -2.39 0.89 -17.83
C SER A 104 -3.83 1.29 -18.16
N GLY A 105 -4.20 1.15 -19.44
CA GLY A 105 -5.57 0.79 -19.78
C GLY A 105 -6.46 1.81 -20.47
N SER A 106 -5.96 2.69 -21.33
CA SER A 106 -6.83 3.26 -22.39
C SER A 106 -6.78 2.37 -23.62
N SER A 107 -7.88 1.64 -23.81
CA SER A 107 -8.13 0.76 -24.95
C SER A 107 -7.92 1.49 -26.28
N LEU A 108 -7.05 0.92 -27.11
CA LEU A 108 -6.78 1.29 -28.49
C LEU A 108 -7.98 0.95 -29.38
N SER A 109 -8.72 1.96 -29.84
CA SER A 109 -9.44 1.92 -31.11
C SER A 109 -9.80 3.33 -31.59
N HIS A 110 -8.79 4.19 -31.72
CA HIS A 110 -8.75 5.30 -32.67
C HIS A 110 -7.36 5.90 -32.53
N ALA A 111 -6.59 5.98 -33.61
CA ALA A 111 -5.35 6.75 -33.63
C ALA A 111 -5.73 8.23 -33.55
N PRO A 112 -5.41 8.97 -32.45
CA PRO A 112 -5.46 10.41 -32.47
C PRO A 112 -4.07 10.88 -32.90
N GLU A 113 -4.03 11.80 -33.86
CA GLU A 113 -2.85 12.63 -34.07
C GLU A 113 -2.53 13.33 -32.74
N PHE A 114 -1.32 13.08 -32.22
CA PHE A 114 -0.80 13.71 -31.00
C PHE A 114 -0.58 15.20 -31.27
N HIS A 115 -1.65 15.99 -31.18
CA HIS A 115 -1.52 17.41 -30.92
C HIS A 115 -1.22 17.57 -29.43
N SER A 116 0.04 17.81 -29.11
CA SER A 116 0.48 18.20 -27.77
C SER A 116 -0.39 19.37 -27.28
N PRO A 117 -1.24 19.20 -26.26
CA PRO A 117 -2.08 20.27 -25.73
C PRO A 117 -1.28 21.20 -24.80
N PHE A 118 0.02 20.96 -24.64
CA PHE A 118 0.93 21.87 -23.95
C PHE A 118 1.32 22.98 -24.92
N ASP A 119 0.44 23.96 -25.03
CA ASP A 119 0.75 25.25 -25.61
C ASP A 119 1.85 25.92 -24.76
N THR A 120 2.93 26.32 -25.43
CA THR A 120 4.24 26.71 -24.87
C THR A 120 4.25 28.01 -24.06
N ALA A 121 3.10 28.53 -23.63
CA ALA A 121 2.99 29.86 -23.05
C ALA A 121 3.21 29.92 -21.52
N ASP A 122 3.07 28.81 -20.79
CA ASP A 122 3.32 28.75 -19.34
C ASP A 122 4.71 28.16 -19.03
N HIS A 123 5.74 28.99 -19.17
CA HIS A 123 7.14 28.63 -18.90
C HIS A 123 7.46 28.34 -17.43
N ASP A 124 6.55 28.63 -16.49
CA ASP A 124 6.82 28.48 -15.05
C ASP A 124 6.68 27.03 -14.54
N PHE A 125 5.88 26.18 -15.19
CA PHE A 125 5.75 24.77 -14.76
C PHE A 125 6.96 23.93 -15.20
N ALA A 126 7.61 24.30 -16.30
CA ALA A 126 8.79 23.62 -16.82
C ALA A 126 10.04 23.82 -15.95
N ALA A 127 10.10 24.89 -15.15
CA ALA A 127 11.25 25.21 -14.30
C ALA A 127 11.41 24.25 -13.10
N THR A 128 10.40 23.46 -12.77
CA THR A 128 10.44 22.55 -11.60
C THR A 128 11.01 21.17 -11.94
N PHE A 129 11.12 20.83 -13.23
CA PHE A 129 11.77 19.58 -13.66
C PHE A 129 13.23 19.87 -13.97
N HIS A 130 14.11 19.56 -13.02
CA HIS A 130 15.56 19.73 -13.17
C HIS A 130 16.17 18.83 -14.27
N THR A 131 15.42 17.88 -14.81
CA THR A 131 15.83 16.93 -15.85
C THR A 131 14.74 16.78 -16.91
N THR A 132 15.15 16.58 -18.18
CA THR A 132 14.20 16.27 -19.24
C THR A 132 13.71 14.82 -19.06
N PRO A 133 12.43 14.49 -19.33
CA PRO A 133 11.91 13.14 -19.15
C PRO A 133 12.72 12.06 -19.88
N VAL A 134 13.30 12.40 -21.06
CA VAL A 134 14.18 11.50 -21.81
C VAL A 134 15.45 11.15 -21.01
N GLN A 135 16.01 12.11 -20.27
CA GLN A 135 17.14 11.89 -19.41
C GLN A 135 16.77 10.99 -18.23
N ASP A 136 15.59 11.16 -17.64
CA ASP A 136 15.10 10.31 -16.55
C ASP A 136 14.89 8.86 -16.98
N PHE A 137 14.37 8.62 -18.19
CA PHE A 137 14.27 7.26 -18.73
C PHE A 137 15.64 6.64 -18.99
N ARG A 138 16.64 7.43 -19.42
CA ARG A 138 18.02 6.96 -19.57
C ARG A 138 18.67 6.61 -18.23
N THR A 139 18.45 7.41 -17.19
CA THR A 139 18.97 7.12 -15.84
C THR A 139 18.33 5.85 -15.27
N LEU A 140 17.01 5.70 -15.42
CA LEU A 140 16.29 4.47 -15.03
C LEU A 140 16.85 3.24 -15.75
N LYS A 141 17.09 3.33 -17.05
CA LYS A 141 17.70 2.23 -17.82
C LYS A 141 19.10 1.89 -17.31
N SER A 142 19.95 2.90 -17.08
CA SER A 142 21.30 2.70 -16.54
C SER A 142 21.29 2.04 -15.15
N ILE A 143 20.30 2.34 -14.32
CA ILE A 143 20.15 1.73 -12.99
C ILE A 143 19.63 0.31 -13.08
N ALA A 144 18.71 0.02 -14.01
CA ALA A 144 18.29 -1.35 -14.29
C ALA A 144 19.48 -2.21 -14.78
N GLU A 145 20.31 -1.66 -15.67
CA GLU A 145 21.55 -2.32 -16.12
C GLU A 145 22.54 -2.51 -14.96
N ALA A 146 22.71 -1.52 -14.08
CA ALA A 146 23.56 -1.63 -12.91
C ALA A 146 23.05 -2.67 -11.89
N LEU A 147 21.73 -2.77 -11.70
CA LEU A 147 21.12 -3.79 -10.85
C LEU A 147 21.38 -5.19 -11.42
N CYS A 148 21.27 -5.36 -12.74
CA CYS A 148 21.57 -6.61 -13.43
C CYS A 148 23.07 -6.90 -13.58
N SER A 149 23.96 -6.00 -13.13
CA SER A 149 25.40 -6.21 -13.18
C SER A 149 25.80 -7.36 -12.25
N GLU A 150 26.65 -8.26 -12.75
CA GLU A 150 27.19 -9.40 -12.01
C GLU A 150 27.76 -8.98 -10.65
N LYS A 151 28.51 -7.87 -10.59
CA LYS A 151 29.10 -7.35 -9.34
C LYS A 151 28.06 -7.06 -8.26
N VAL A 152 26.92 -6.47 -8.63
CA VAL A 152 25.85 -6.14 -7.68
C VAL A 152 25.11 -7.41 -7.29
N GLN A 153 24.81 -8.29 -8.26
CA GLN A 153 24.13 -9.56 -7.99
C GLN A 153 24.97 -10.48 -7.08
N GLU A 154 26.28 -10.56 -7.29
CA GLU A 154 27.21 -11.30 -6.43
C GLU A 154 27.29 -10.69 -5.04
N ALA A 155 27.40 -9.36 -4.93
CA ALA A 155 27.41 -8.68 -3.64
C ALA A 155 26.09 -8.92 -2.85
N LEU A 156 24.94 -8.95 -3.54
CA LEU A 156 23.64 -9.26 -2.94
C LEU A 156 23.50 -10.72 -2.52
N LYS A 157 24.02 -11.64 -3.34
CA LYS A 157 24.05 -13.06 -3.00
C LYS A 157 24.94 -13.30 -1.78
N PHE A 158 26.14 -12.70 -1.76
CA PHE A 158 27.07 -12.77 -0.64
C PHE A 158 26.46 -12.17 0.63
N ALA A 159 25.79 -11.02 0.52
CA ALA A 159 25.08 -10.41 1.64
C ALA A 159 24.03 -11.35 2.25
N ARG A 160 23.25 -12.04 1.41
CA ARG A 160 22.26 -13.02 1.84
C ARG A 160 22.89 -14.25 2.50
N GLU A 161 23.94 -14.80 1.90
CA GLU A 161 24.68 -15.93 2.48
C GLU A 161 25.33 -15.56 3.81
N SER A 162 25.80 -14.32 3.95
CA SER A 162 26.35 -13.82 5.22
C SER A 162 25.28 -13.66 6.29
N GLU A 163 24.07 -13.21 5.93
CA GLU A 163 22.91 -13.14 6.84
C GLU A 163 22.49 -14.55 7.28
N ASP A 164 22.41 -15.51 6.36
CA ASP A 164 22.05 -16.91 6.67
C ASP A 164 23.13 -17.62 7.52
N ALA A 165 24.40 -17.24 7.37
CA ALA A 165 25.52 -17.74 8.16
C ALA A 165 25.58 -17.08 9.55
N ASP A 166 25.24 -15.79 9.64
CA ASP A 166 25.15 -15.04 10.89
C ASP A 166 23.76 -15.23 11.53
N LYS A 167 23.45 -16.48 11.92
CA LYS A 167 22.25 -16.82 12.71
C LYS A 167 22.32 -16.31 14.15
N SER A 168 23.24 -15.39 14.46
CA SER A 168 23.18 -14.74 15.76
C SER A 168 21.86 -13.97 15.79
N ASP A 169 21.00 -14.29 16.77
CA ASP A 169 19.69 -13.67 17.04
C ASP A 169 19.85 -12.18 17.33
N LEU A 170 20.31 -11.41 16.35
CA LEU A 170 20.17 -9.97 16.32
C LEU A 170 18.76 -9.70 15.85
N ASP A 171 17.83 -10.12 16.71
CA ASP A 171 16.41 -9.83 16.65
C ASP A 171 16.29 -8.36 16.26
N LEU A 172 15.73 -8.11 15.08
CA LEU A 172 15.55 -6.78 14.50
C LEU A 172 14.51 -5.96 15.27
N SER A 173 14.21 -6.36 16.51
CA SER A 173 13.66 -5.51 17.54
C SER A 173 14.60 -4.31 17.75
N LEU A 174 14.46 -3.32 16.87
CA LEU A 174 14.54 -1.90 17.17
C LEU A 174 13.47 -1.54 18.21
N GLN A 175 13.36 -2.32 19.29
CA GLN A 175 12.74 -1.92 20.53
C GLN A 175 13.72 -0.90 21.11
N ARG A 176 13.59 0.31 20.58
CA ARG A 176 14.03 1.59 21.12
C ARG A 176 14.31 1.43 22.61
N ASP A 177 15.57 1.18 22.94
CA ASP A 177 16.07 0.97 24.30
C ASP A 177 16.04 2.32 25.02
N SER A 178 14.82 2.79 25.26
CA SER A 178 14.42 3.95 26.04
C SER A 178 14.33 3.59 27.53
N GLY A 179 14.70 2.36 27.88
CA GLY A 179 14.51 1.74 29.18
C GLY A 179 15.73 1.75 30.09
N LYS A 180 16.69 2.68 29.95
CA LYS A 180 17.71 2.92 30.99
C LYS A 180 17.89 4.40 31.24
N GLN A 181 16.89 4.97 31.93
CA GLN A 181 17.11 6.07 32.85
C GLN A 181 18.33 5.73 33.72
N ARG A 182 19.47 6.34 33.39
CA ARG A 182 20.56 6.51 34.35
C ARG A 182 19.94 7.22 35.55
N LYS A 183 19.90 6.53 36.69
CA LYS A 183 19.56 7.11 37.99
C LYS A 183 20.45 8.34 38.19
N GLN A 184 19.94 9.52 37.86
CA GLN A 184 20.60 10.77 38.17
C GLN A 184 20.52 10.97 39.70
N PRO A 185 21.60 11.45 40.33
CA PRO A 185 21.58 11.76 41.75
C PRO A 185 20.50 12.81 42.05
N LEU A 186 19.78 12.59 43.15
CA LEU A 186 18.78 13.51 43.69
C LEU A 186 19.43 14.90 43.81
N SER A 187 18.90 15.85 43.03
CA SER A 187 19.36 17.23 43.09
C SER A 187 19.04 17.82 44.48
N PRO A 188 19.85 18.77 44.99
CA PRO A 188 19.69 19.31 46.34
C PRO A 188 18.31 19.96 46.52
N VAL A 189 17.74 19.77 47.71
CA VAL A 189 16.49 20.38 48.17
C VAL A 189 16.56 21.91 47.97
N GLY A 190 15.83 22.43 46.99
CA GLY A 190 15.74 23.88 46.74
C GLY A 190 15.70 24.32 45.27
N SER A 191 16.02 23.45 44.30
CA SER A 191 15.83 23.77 42.88
C SER A 191 14.36 23.56 42.48
N PRO A 192 13.74 24.46 41.69
CA PRO A 192 12.40 24.24 41.16
C PRO A 192 12.36 22.90 40.42
N GLN A 193 11.36 22.09 40.74
CA GLN A 193 11.18 20.76 40.17
C GLN A 193 11.15 20.91 38.63
N PRO A 194 12.01 20.21 37.88
CA PRO A 194 12.06 20.34 36.43
C PRO A 194 10.68 20.01 35.88
N TYR A 195 10.15 20.89 35.02
CA TYR A 195 8.85 20.70 34.40
C TYR A 195 8.80 19.32 33.74
N ILE A 196 7.99 18.43 34.33
CA ILE A 196 7.66 17.15 33.73
C ILE A 196 6.53 17.47 32.76
N PRO A 197 6.76 17.44 31.43
CA PRO A 197 5.67 17.63 30.49
C PRO A 197 4.59 16.58 30.82
N PRO A 198 3.31 16.98 30.90
CA PRO A 198 2.23 16.04 31.18
C PRO A 198 2.33 14.88 30.18
N PRO A 199 2.05 13.64 30.60
CA PRO A 199 2.09 12.49 29.72
C PRO A 199 1.28 12.84 28.47
N PRO A 200 1.81 12.57 27.26
CA PRO A 200 1.15 12.94 26.01
C PRO A 200 -0.27 12.42 26.10
N ARG A 201 -1.23 13.34 26.24
CA ARG A 201 -2.63 12.98 26.22
C ARG A 201 -2.84 12.34 24.87
N THR A 202 -3.25 11.09 24.85
CA THR A 202 -3.73 10.44 23.63
C THR A 202 -5.00 11.19 23.25
N SER A 203 -4.85 12.32 22.58
CA SER A 203 -5.94 13.07 21.98
C SER A 203 -6.46 12.19 20.86
N SER A 204 -7.36 11.29 21.23
CA SER A 204 -8.12 10.50 20.27
C SER A 204 -8.82 11.49 19.37
N SER A 205 -8.47 11.46 18.09
CA SER A 205 -9.16 12.25 17.06
C SER A 205 -10.59 11.78 16.86
N PHE A 206 -10.92 10.59 17.38
CA PHE A 206 -12.27 10.06 17.39
C PHE A 206 -12.97 10.49 18.68
N PRO A 207 -14.23 10.95 18.59
CA PRO A 207 -15.01 11.31 19.76
C PRO A 207 -15.06 10.13 20.74
N PRO A 208 -14.93 10.36 22.06
CA PRO A 208 -14.99 9.30 23.05
C PRO A 208 -16.35 8.61 22.93
N ALA A 209 -16.32 7.30 22.74
CA ALA A 209 -17.52 6.52 22.55
C ALA A 209 -18.11 6.18 23.92
N GLU A 210 -18.90 7.10 24.49
CA GLU A 210 -19.48 6.90 25.82
C GLU A 210 -20.51 5.76 25.86
N ASP A 211 -21.05 5.35 24.71
CA ASP A 211 -21.98 4.23 24.54
C ASP A 211 -21.64 3.41 23.27
N GLU A 212 -20.39 2.97 23.10
CA GLU A 212 -20.03 2.23 21.88
C GLU A 212 -20.68 0.83 21.87
N PRO A 213 -21.46 0.48 20.82
CA PRO A 213 -21.86 -0.89 20.62
C PRO A 213 -20.60 -1.76 20.43
N PRO A 214 -20.69 -3.07 20.74
CA PRO A 214 -19.59 -3.99 20.50
C PRO A 214 -19.06 -3.88 19.07
N SER A 215 -17.73 -3.87 18.93
CA SER A 215 -17.07 -3.77 17.63
C SER A 215 -17.61 -4.84 16.67
N LEU A 216 -18.02 -4.39 15.48
CA LEU A 216 -18.58 -5.25 14.46
C LEU A 216 -17.58 -6.37 14.08
N ARG A 217 -18.01 -7.62 14.19
CA ARG A 217 -17.24 -8.79 13.76
C ARG A 217 -17.44 -9.08 12.27
N ALA A 218 -16.51 -9.80 11.66
CA ALA A 218 -16.61 -10.18 10.26
C ALA A 218 -17.88 -11.00 9.95
N GLU A 219 -18.32 -11.87 10.87
CA GLU A 219 -19.57 -12.65 10.71
C GLU A 219 -20.81 -11.77 10.55
N GLY A 220 -20.87 -10.62 11.22
CA GLY A 220 -22.03 -9.72 11.19
C GLY A 220 -21.96 -8.63 10.12
N LEU A 221 -20.92 -8.61 9.28
CA LEU A 221 -20.70 -7.54 8.31
C LEU A 221 -21.83 -7.44 7.28
N VAL A 222 -22.31 -8.59 6.80
CA VAL A 222 -23.34 -8.65 5.75
C VAL A 222 -24.69 -8.20 6.31
N GLU A 223 -25.02 -8.58 7.53
CA GLU A 223 -26.20 -8.14 8.28
C GLU A 223 -26.15 -6.64 8.51
N TYR A 224 -25.02 -6.13 8.98
CA TYR A 224 -24.80 -4.70 9.19
C TYR A 224 -25.00 -3.90 7.90
N ILE A 225 -24.42 -4.33 6.77
CA ILE A 225 -24.61 -3.66 5.47
C ILE A 225 -26.09 -3.68 5.06
N ARG A 226 -26.79 -4.80 5.27
CA ARG A 226 -28.22 -4.92 4.94
C ARG A 226 -29.07 -4.00 5.81
N GLU A 227 -28.80 -3.95 7.11
CA GLU A 227 -29.50 -3.10 8.07
C GLU A 227 -29.24 -1.61 7.79
N PHE A 228 -27.99 -1.27 7.53
CA PHE A 228 -27.59 0.07 7.12
C PHE A 228 -28.37 0.55 5.88
N ASN A 229 -28.43 -0.29 4.83
CA ASN A 229 -29.11 0.04 3.58
C ASN A 229 -30.65 0.01 3.68
N LYS A 230 -31.22 -0.63 4.71
CA LYS A 230 -32.68 -0.60 4.96
C LYS A 230 -33.14 0.75 5.53
N GLY A 231 -32.22 1.63 5.91
CA GLY A 231 -32.54 2.92 6.55
C GLY A 231 -32.61 2.87 8.07
N GLY A 232 -32.30 1.73 8.70
CA GLY A 232 -32.39 1.56 10.15
C GLY A 232 -31.46 2.46 10.97
N PHE A 233 -30.39 2.97 10.36
CA PHE A 233 -29.43 3.86 11.02
C PHE A 233 -29.85 5.34 11.08
N GLY A 234 -30.84 5.75 10.27
CA GLY A 234 -31.32 7.14 10.22
C GLY A 234 -32.48 7.45 11.19
N ASP A 235 -33.14 6.41 11.70
CA ASP A 235 -34.35 6.51 12.50
C ASP A 235 -34.09 6.56 14.01
N SER A 236 -32.90 7.02 14.44
CA SER A 236 -32.80 7.68 15.73
C SER A 236 -33.61 8.98 15.66
N LYS A 237 -34.94 8.84 15.63
CA LYS A 237 -35.90 9.85 16.03
C LYS A 237 -35.48 10.25 17.42
N LEU A 238 -34.66 11.28 17.53
CA LEU A 238 -34.58 12.07 18.75
C LEU A 238 -36.04 12.41 19.08
N PRO A 239 -36.57 11.88 20.20
CA PRO A 239 -37.98 12.00 20.51
C PRO A 239 -38.27 13.47 20.77
N GLY A 240 -38.86 14.17 19.80
CA GLY A 240 -39.27 15.56 19.97
C GLY A 240 -39.03 16.53 18.81
N SER A 241 -38.70 16.09 17.58
CA SER A 241 -38.70 17.01 16.42
C SER A 241 -40.02 16.89 15.63
N PRO A 242 -41.04 17.74 15.92
CA PRO A 242 -42.30 17.74 15.17
C PRO A 242 -42.09 18.38 13.79
N HIS A 243 -42.39 17.60 12.74
CA HIS A 243 -42.81 18.08 11.42
C HIS A 243 -41.92 19.12 10.71
N THR A 244 -40.64 18.79 10.49
CA THR A 244 -39.90 19.46 9.41
C THR A 244 -40.10 18.67 8.11
N ASP A 245 -40.79 19.30 7.16
CA ASP A 245 -41.05 18.87 5.79
C ASP A 245 -39.89 18.06 5.20
N GLU A 246 -40.21 16.91 4.57
CA GLU A 246 -39.36 15.97 3.80
C GLU A 246 -37.91 16.44 3.56
N SER A 247 -37.14 16.56 4.64
CA SER A 247 -35.88 17.30 4.59
C SER A 247 -34.84 16.37 4.02
N PHE A 248 -34.14 16.84 2.98
CA PHE A 248 -33.04 16.18 2.27
C PHE A 248 -32.17 15.28 3.16
N GLN A 249 -32.60 14.05 3.39
CA GLN A 249 -31.74 13.04 3.99
C GLN A 249 -30.90 12.48 2.86
N PRO A 250 -29.57 12.68 2.89
CA PRO A 250 -28.73 12.21 1.82
C PRO A 250 -28.81 10.68 1.76
N LYS A 251 -29.09 10.14 0.58
CA LYS A 251 -29.24 8.70 0.36
C LYS A 251 -27.88 8.03 0.49
N CYS A 252 -27.59 7.53 1.68
CA CYS A 252 -26.36 6.82 1.99
C CYS A 252 -26.52 5.32 1.66
N ARG A 253 -25.49 4.72 1.09
CA ARG A 253 -25.47 3.30 0.74
C ARG A 253 -24.10 2.70 1.04
N LEU A 254 -24.11 1.46 1.52
CA LEU A 254 -22.89 0.69 1.80
C LEU A 254 -22.89 -0.59 0.96
N TYR A 255 -21.78 -0.86 0.28
CA TYR A 255 -21.63 -2.02 -0.60
C TYR A 255 -20.30 -2.72 -0.34
N MET A 256 -20.26 -4.03 -0.50
CA MET A 256 -18.99 -4.76 -0.60
C MET A 256 -18.45 -4.63 -2.03
N TRP A 257 -17.20 -4.21 -2.16
CA TRP A 257 -16.55 -3.96 -3.45
C TRP A 257 -15.58 -5.09 -3.79
N SER A 258 -15.78 -5.73 -4.95
CA SER A 258 -14.89 -6.78 -5.48
C SER A 258 -14.29 -6.31 -6.81
N ARG A 259 -12.95 -6.25 -6.90
CA ARG A 259 -12.23 -5.82 -8.13
C ARG A 259 -12.43 -6.75 -9.32
N THR A 260 -12.63 -8.02 -9.05
CA THR A 260 -12.92 -9.06 -10.05
C THR A 260 -14.20 -9.76 -9.61
N ARG A 261 -15.10 -10.05 -10.54
CA ARG A 261 -16.08 -11.10 -10.28
C ARG A 261 -15.23 -12.34 -10.01
N PRO A 262 -15.24 -12.92 -8.79
CA PRO A 262 -14.56 -14.18 -8.60
C PRO A 262 -15.13 -15.12 -9.68
N PRO A 263 -14.29 -15.91 -10.38
CA PRO A 263 -14.79 -16.93 -11.28
C PRO A 263 -15.82 -17.71 -10.47
N GLN A 264 -17.05 -17.66 -10.97
CA GLN A 264 -18.28 -18.10 -10.34
C GLN A 264 -18.01 -19.43 -9.63
N PHE A 265 -17.62 -19.36 -8.36
CA PHE A 265 -17.49 -20.55 -7.56
C PHE A 265 -18.94 -20.93 -7.39
N ASP A 266 -19.34 -22.00 -8.06
CA ASP A 266 -20.54 -22.76 -7.76
C ASP A 266 -20.45 -23.18 -6.29
N GLN A 267 -20.69 -22.22 -5.40
CA GLN A 267 -20.94 -22.40 -3.97
C GLN A 267 -22.34 -23.01 -3.89
N ALA A 268 -22.35 -24.26 -4.34
CA ALA A 268 -23.43 -25.18 -4.29
C ALA A 268 -23.76 -25.45 -2.83
N MET A 269 -25.02 -25.18 -2.46
CA MET A 269 -25.92 -26.01 -1.65
C MET A 269 -25.51 -26.46 -0.24
N ASN A 270 -24.26 -26.33 0.18
CA ASN A 270 -23.82 -26.67 1.51
C ASN A 270 -23.79 -25.36 2.30
N GLY A 271 -24.65 -25.21 3.31
CA GLY A 271 -24.78 -24.01 4.15
C GLY A 271 -23.57 -23.68 5.01
N SER A 272 -22.35 -23.77 4.45
CA SER A 272 -21.13 -23.25 5.06
C SER A 272 -21.16 -21.73 5.01
N ARG A 273 -20.68 -21.13 6.10
CA ARG A 273 -20.63 -19.68 6.33
C ARG A 273 -19.96 -18.94 5.16
N PRO A 274 -20.40 -17.71 4.85
CA PRO A 274 -19.80 -16.91 3.78
C PRO A 274 -18.31 -16.68 4.05
N ASN A 275 -17.46 -17.23 3.20
CA ASN A 275 -16.02 -17.04 3.31
C ASN A 275 -15.65 -15.66 2.77
N LEU A 276 -15.53 -14.66 3.65
CA LEU A 276 -15.15 -13.30 3.30
C LEU A 276 -13.65 -13.22 3.01
N PRO A 277 -13.22 -12.65 1.88
CA PRO A 277 -11.80 -12.48 1.56
C PRO A 277 -11.18 -11.39 2.44
N SER A 278 -10.01 -11.62 3.04
CA SER A 278 -9.24 -10.57 3.74
C SER A 278 -8.12 -10.07 2.82
N PRO A 279 -8.03 -8.76 2.49
CA PRO A 279 -8.86 -7.66 2.98
C PRO A 279 -10.22 -7.55 2.28
N VAL A 280 -11.25 -7.09 3.01
CA VAL A 280 -12.56 -6.73 2.46
C VAL A 280 -12.56 -5.24 2.15
N VAL A 281 -12.94 -4.87 0.93
CA VAL A 281 -13.14 -3.46 0.58
C VAL A 281 -14.62 -3.12 0.62
N LEU A 282 -15.01 -2.14 1.42
CA LEU A 282 -16.34 -1.56 1.40
C LEU A 282 -16.36 -0.27 0.57
N ARG A 283 -17.40 -0.09 -0.22
CA ARG A 283 -17.72 1.15 -0.91
C ARG A 283 -18.91 1.79 -0.18
N PHE A 284 -18.62 2.87 0.52
CA PHE A 284 -19.61 3.75 1.12
C PHE A 284 -19.90 4.91 0.16
N THR A 285 -21.16 5.14 -0.16
CA THR A 285 -21.57 6.18 -1.11
C THR A 285 -22.66 7.03 -0.50
N ILE A 286 -22.44 8.34 -0.53
CA ILE A 286 -23.46 9.35 -0.27
C ILE A 286 -23.76 9.96 -1.63
N GLU A 287 -24.99 9.74 -2.11
CA GLU A 287 -25.42 10.25 -3.42
C GLU A 287 -25.17 11.75 -3.51
N ASP A 288 -24.55 12.18 -4.62
CA ASP A 288 -24.15 13.55 -4.91
C ASP A 288 -23.16 14.23 -3.95
N VAL A 289 -22.64 13.53 -2.93
CA VAL A 289 -21.71 14.12 -1.95
C VAL A 289 -20.34 13.47 -1.96
N LEU A 290 -20.23 12.16 -1.78
CA LEU A 290 -18.93 11.48 -1.78
C LEU A 290 -19.05 9.96 -1.98
N THR A 291 -17.95 9.35 -2.39
CA THR A 291 -17.76 7.90 -2.36
C THR A 291 -16.46 7.59 -1.62
N ALA A 292 -16.55 6.84 -0.53
CA ALA A 292 -15.42 6.35 0.23
C ALA A 292 -15.20 4.85 0.01
N TYR A 293 -13.94 4.46 -0.18
CA TYR A 293 -13.51 3.06 -0.17
C TYR A 293 -12.77 2.78 1.13
N VAL A 294 -13.27 1.83 1.90
CA VAL A 294 -12.77 1.45 3.22
C VAL A 294 -12.19 0.04 3.11
N SER A 295 -10.89 -0.10 3.33
CA SER A 295 -10.22 -1.41 3.44
C SER A 295 -10.35 -1.91 4.87
N LEU A 296 -10.88 -3.12 5.02
CA LEU A 296 -11.06 -3.80 6.29
C LEU A 296 -10.18 -5.04 6.35
N VAL A 297 -9.52 -5.21 7.49
CA VAL A 297 -8.66 -6.36 7.79
C VAL A 297 -9.19 -7.05 9.04
N PHE A 298 -9.13 -8.37 9.01
CA PHE A 298 -9.39 -9.25 10.13
C PHE A 298 -8.56 -10.54 9.96
N ASP A 299 -8.16 -11.15 11.08
CA ASP A 299 -7.39 -12.40 11.09
C ASP A 299 -8.32 -13.61 11.14
N ARG A 300 -9.36 -13.55 11.99
CA ARG A 300 -10.39 -14.59 12.14
C ARG A 300 -11.79 -13.98 12.02
N PHE A 301 -12.78 -14.82 11.70
CA PHE A 301 -14.17 -14.37 11.57
C PHE A 301 -14.80 -13.82 12.86
N GLU A 302 -14.24 -14.22 14.01
CA GLU A 302 -14.68 -13.81 15.34
C GLU A 302 -14.01 -12.50 15.80
N ASP A 303 -12.94 -12.10 15.12
CA ASP A 303 -12.18 -10.90 15.46
C ASP A 303 -12.95 -9.64 15.03
N PRO A 304 -12.75 -8.52 15.75
CA PRO A 304 -13.33 -7.25 15.37
C PRO A 304 -12.77 -6.79 14.01
N LEU A 305 -13.63 -6.22 13.18
CA LEU A 305 -13.22 -5.62 11.91
C LEU A 305 -12.45 -4.34 12.17
N LEU A 306 -11.20 -4.32 11.75
CA LEU A 306 -10.35 -3.15 11.85
C LEU A 306 -10.29 -2.42 10.51
N VAL A 307 -10.35 -1.10 10.57
CA VAL A 307 -10.15 -0.24 9.40
C VAL A 307 -8.65 -0.10 9.15
N GLU A 308 -8.18 -0.62 8.02
CA GLU A 308 -6.79 -0.49 7.59
C GLU A 308 -6.54 0.83 6.86
N SER A 309 -7.43 1.18 5.92
CA SER A 309 -7.28 2.40 5.12
C SER A 309 -8.61 2.91 4.59
N VAL A 310 -8.67 4.21 4.34
CA VAL A 310 -9.85 4.89 3.79
C VAL A 310 -9.40 5.82 2.68
N THR A 311 -10.07 5.76 1.53
CA THR A 311 -9.88 6.71 0.42
C THR A 311 -11.22 7.33 0.06
N VAL A 312 -11.29 8.66 0.10
CA VAL A 312 -12.53 9.41 -0.18
C VAL A 312 -12.43 10.10 -1.53
N PHE A 313 -13.49 10.00 -2.33
CA PHE A 313 -13.65 10.64 -3.62
C PHE A 313 -14.88 11.54 -3.58
N GLY A 314 -14.79 12.73 -4.15
CA GLY A 314 -15.94 13.58 -4.39
C GLY A 314 -16.81 13.07 -5.55
N PRO A 315 -17.97 13.71 -5.80
CA PRO A 315 -18.75 13.49 -7.00
C PRO A 315 -17.88 13.79 -8.21
N ARG A 316 -18.05 13.03 -9.29
CA ARG A 316 -17.29 13.31 -10.51
C ARG A 316 -17.80 14.63 -11.07
N GLU A 317 -17.02 15.68 -10.86
CA GLU A 317 -17.31 17.01 -11.38
C GLU A 317 -17.49 16.93 -12.90
N MET A 318 -18.68 17.31 -13.37
CA MET A 318 -18.92 17.59 -14.78
C MET A 318 -18.61 19.06 -15.07
N LYS A 319 -17.46 19.53 -14.58
CA LYS A 319 -17.00 20.89 -14.84
C LYS A 319 -16.34 20.99 -16.21
N LEU A 320 -16.49 22.15 -16.84
CA LEU A 320 -15.79 22.46 -18.09
C LEU A 320 -14.27 22.52 -17.83
N PRO A 321 -13.42 22.22 -18.83
CA PRO A 321 -11.97 22.13 -18.65
C PRO A 321 -11.28 23.37 -18.04
N HIS A 322 -11.92 24.54 -18.09
CA HIS A 322 -11.40 25.81 -17.59
C HIS A 322 -11.89 26.19 -16.19
N MET A 323 -12.77 25.39 -15.57
CA MET A 323 -13.26 25.67 -14.21
C MET A 323 -12.38 24.96 -13.19
N GLN A 324 -11.96 25.69 -12.16
CA GLN A 324 -11.19 25.13 -11.05
C GLN A 324 -11.99 24.02 -10.36
N SER A 325 -11.33 22.88 -10.14
CA SER A 325 -11.96 21.72 -9.54
C SER A 325 -12.10 21.86 -8.03
N ASP A 326 -13.25 21.47 -7.47
CA ASP A 326 -13.48 21.39 -6.02
C ASP A 326 -12.84 20.11 -5.43
N TYR A 327 -12.14 19.32 -6.26
CA TYR A 327 -11.39 18.13 -5.88
C TYR A 327 -10.42 18.37 -4.72
N VAL A 328 -9.91 19.60 -4.56
CA VAL A 328 -8.98 19.95 -3.46
C VAL A 328 -9.64 19.74 -2.09
N ALA A 329 -10.94 20.04 -1.93
CA ALA A 329 -11.64 19.84 -0.66
C ALA A 329 -11.75 18.36 -0.32
N PHE A 330 -12.09 17.51 -1.30
CA PHE A 330 -12.18 16.06 -1.12
C PHE A 330 -10.81 15.41 -0.90
N GLN A 331 -9.77 15.93 -1.55
CA GLN A 331 -8.39 15.50 -1.32
C GLN A 331 -7.96 15.81 0.12
N ALA A 332 -8.24 17.03 0.60
CA ALA A 332 -7.94 17.41 1.98
C ALA A 332 -8.71 16.54 2.98
N LEU A 333 -10.00 16.29 2.73
CA LEU A 333 -10.83 15.40 3.54
C LEU A 333 -10.28 13.96 3.55
N SER A 334 -9.94 13.39 2.40
CA SER A 334 -9.36 12.04 2.31
C SER A 334 -8.03 11.96 3.06
N GLN A 335 -7.19 12.98 2.97
CA GLN A 335 -5.93 13.03 3.70
C GLN A 335 -6.15 13.15 5.21
N HIS A 336 -7.14 13.93 5.64
CA HIS A 336 -7.48 14.09 7.05
C HIS A 336 -8.01 12.78 7.65
N VAL A 337 -8.99 12.14 6.99
CA VAL A 337 -9.52 10.84 7.42
C VAL A 337 -8.42 9.78 7.44
N ALA A 338 -7.54 9.75 6.44
CA ALA A 338 -6.40 8.84 6.43
C ALA A 338 -5.45 9.08 7.63
N LYS A 339 -5.16 10.33 7.96
CA LYS A 339 -4.35 10.67 9.16
C LYS A 339 -5.03 10.23 10.45
N MET A 340 -6.35 10.38 10.57
CA MET A 340 -7.11 9.90 11.73
C MET A 340 -7.03 8.38 11.87
N VAL A 341 -7.23 7.64 10.79
CA VAL A 341 -7.12 6.17 10.79
C VAL A 341 -5.69 5.72 11.11
N GLN A 342 -4.68 6.42 10.60
CA GLN A 342 -3.27 6.10 10.89
C GLN A 342 -2.87 6.40 12.34
N SER A 343 -3.43 7.44 12.95
CA SER A 343 -3.18 7.73 14.37
C SER A 343 -3.86 6.73 15.29
N HIS A 344 -4.96 6.12 14.84
CA HIS A 344 -5.73 5.12 15.59
C HIS A 344 -6.03 3.90 14.69
N PRO A 345 -5.08 2.95 14.53
CA PRO A 345 -5.26 1.81 13.63
C PRO A 345 -6.34 0.82 14.07
N GLN A 346 -6.91 0.99 15.27
CA GLN A 346 -7.93 0.12 15.84
C GLN A 346 -9.35 0.71 15.78
N VAL A 347 -9.60 1.65 14.88
CA VAL A 347 -10.92 2.30 14.75
C VAL A 347 -11.97 1.29 14.27
N PRO A 348 -13.07 1.07 15.03
CA PRO A 348 -14.16 0.23 14.58
C PRO A 348 -14.84 0.81 13.35
N LEU A 349 -15.27 -0.07 12.44
CA LEU A 349 -15.98 0.33 11.21
C LEU A 349 -17.19 1.23 11.51
N GLN A 350 -17.96 0.91 12.56
CA GLN A 350 -19.17 1.67 12.93
C GLN A 350 -18.85 3.14 13.21
N THR A 351 -17.79 3.39 13.98
CA THR A 351 -17.34 4.73 14.35
C THR A 351 -16.85 5.53 13.14
N LEU A 352 -16.15 4.88 12.21
CA LEU A 352 -15.78 5.52 10.94
C LEU A 352 -17.01 5.86 10.08
N ILE A 353 -17.97 4.94 9.93
CA ILE A 353 -19.18 5.19 9.14
C ILE A 353 -20.01 6.32 9.75
N HIS A 354 -20.15 6.36 11.07
CA HIS A 354 -20.79 7.47 11.79
C HIS A 354 -20.08 8.80 11.55
N LEU A 355 -18.74 8.81 11.58
CA LEU A 355 -17.97 10.00 11.25
C LEU A 355 -18.27 10.48 9.83
N LEU A 356 -18.23 9.58 8.84
CA LEU A 356 -18.51 9.92 7.43
C LEU A 356 -19.95 10.44 7.24
N LEU A 357 -20.93 9.84 7.92
CA LEU A 357 -22.31 10.35 7.93
C LEU A 357 -22.39 11.77 8.49
N ARG A 358 -21.71 12.07 9.60
CA ARG A 358 -21.66 13.42 10.18
C ARG A 358 -20.99 14.42 9.25
N THR A 359 -19.93 14.03 8.54
CA THR A 359 -19.26 14.91 7.57
C THR A 359 -20.18 15.33 6.41
N SER A 360 -21.15 14.49 6.06
CA SER A 360 -22.08 14.73 4.95
C SER A 360 -23.17 15.74 5.28
N ALA A 361 -23.57 15.81 6.55
CA ALA A 361 -24.54 16.79 7.03
C ALA A 361 -24.03 18.23 6.83
N PHE A 362 -22.72 18.43 6.70
CA PHE A 362 -22.10 19.73 6.45
C PHE A 362 -22.17 20.19 4.98
N GLY A 363 -22.60 19.31 4.07
CA GLY A 363 -22.56 19.52 2.62
C GLY A 363 -23.51 20.58 2.04
N GLY A 364 -24.53 21.00 2.78
CA GLY A 364 -25.67 21.76 2.25
C GLY A 364 -25.45 23.26 2.00
N GLY A 365 -24.34 23.86 2.48
CA GLY A 365 -24.11 25.29 2.29
C GLY A 365 -22.68 25.69 2.60
N SER A 366 -21.90 26.02 1.57
CA SER A 366 -20.55 26.61 1.68
C SER A 366 -19.52 25.73 2.42
N CYS A 367 -19.23 24.55 1.86
CA CYS A 367 -18.26 23.61 2.42
C CYS A 367 -16.84 24.18 2.57
N ALA A 368 -16.39 25.07 1.68
CA ALA A 368 -14.97 25.48 1.67
C ALA A 368 -14.53 26.27 2.92
N SER A 369 -15.42 27.03 3.55
CA SER A 369 -15.07 27.92 4.66
C SER A 369 -15.19 27.26 6.04
N SER A 370 -16.07 26.27 6.20
CA SER A 370 -16.33 25.68 7.52
C SER A 370 -15.29 24.65 7.96
N TRP A 371 -14.69 23.90 7.03
CA TRP A 371 -13.59 22.97 7.36
C TRP A 371 -12.32 23.69 7.83
N ALA A 372 -12.10 24.93 7.39
CA ALA A 372 -10.97 25.75 7.82
C ALA A 372 -11.13 26.28 9.26
N THR A 373 -12.33 26.19 9.84
CA THR A 373 -12.64 26.76 11.18
C THR A 373 -12.82 25.67 12.25
N MET A 374 -12.83 24.39 11.86
CA MET A 374 -12.78 23.28 12.81
C MET A 374 -11.32 22.99 13.18
N ASP A 375 -10.80 23.76 14.14
CA ASP A 375 -9.62 23.36 14.89
C ASP A 375 -9.99 22.12 15.73
N PHE A 376 -9.53 20.94 15.28
CA PHE A 376 -9.65 19.65 15.99
C PHE A 376 -8.36 19.30 16.73
#